data_AF-A0A355SJY5-F1
#
_entry.id   AF-A0A355SJY5-F1
#
_cell.length_a   1.000
_cell.length_b   1.000
_cell.length_c   1.000
_cell.angle_alpha   90.00
_cell.angle_beta   90.00
_cell.angle_gamma   90.00
#
_symmetry.space_group_name_H-M   'P 1'
#
loop_
_entity.id
_entity.type
_entity.pdbx_description
1 polymer ?
#
loop_
_entity_poly.entity_id
_entity_poly.type
_entity_poly.pdbx_seq_one_letter_code
_entity_poly.pdbx_strand_id
1 'polypeptide(L)' 'MYTIHELHEKLKNKDLSAKEIASMYIKRIEEQDGIIGAYLEKNFENALNDAQKVDERISKGEEIKDVEGIPAAIKDNICT' A
#
# COMPACT_ATOMS: atom_id res chain seq x y z
N MET A 1 -0.91 -6.63 -12.61
CA MET A 1 -1.58 -5.68 -11.70
C MET A 1 -2.49 -6.55 -10.84
N TYR A 2 -2.41 -6.41 -9.51
CA TYR A 2 -3.11 -7.29 -8.58
C TYR A 2 -4.43 -6.68 -8.13
N THR A 3 -5.42 -7.51 -7.85
CA THR A 3 -6.63 -7.17 -7.10
C THR A 3 -6.31 -7.12 -5.60
N ILE A 4 -7.22 -6.52 -4.81
CA ILE A 4 -7.09 -6.45 -3.35
C ILE A 4 -6.99 -7.85 -2.75
N HIS A 5 -7.84 -8.79 -3.18
CA HIS A 5 -7.84 -10.17 -2.70
C HIS A 5 -6.50 -10.87 -2.97
N GLU A 6 -5.92 -10.67 -4.15
CA GLU A 6 -4.61 -11.25 -4.49
C GLU A 6 -3.48 -10.66 -3.65
N LEU A 7 -3.50 -9.35 -3.37
CA LEU A 7 -2.51 -8.72 -2.51
C LEU A 7 -2.62 -9.20 -1.06
N HIS A 8 -3.84 -9.31 -0.54
CA HIS A 8 -4.08 -9.80 0.83
C HIS A 8 -3.58 -11.24 1.01
N GLU A 9 -3.86 -12.13 0.06
CA GLU A 9 -3.35 -13.50 0.10
C GLU A 9 -1.83 -13.56 -0.03
N LYS A 10 -1.22 -12.71 -0.85
CA LYS A 10 0.24 -12.60 -0.96
C LYS A 10 0.90 -12.11 0.33
N LEU A 11 0.28 -11.17 1.06
CA LEU A 11 0.74 -10.72 2.37
C LEU A 11 0.69 -11.86 3.40
N LYS A 12 -0.44 -12.59 3.46
CA LYS A 12 -0.62 -13.73 4.37
C LYS A 12 0.38 -14.85 4.11
N ASN A 13 0.63 -15.13 2.83
CA ASN A 13 1.59 -16.16 2.41
C ASN A 13 3.05 -15.69 2.48
N LYS A 14 3.30 -14.41 2.80
CA LYS A 14 4.62 -13.78 2.82
C LYS A 14 5.33 -13.85 1.46
N ASP A 15 4.56 -13.90 0.38
CA ASP A 15 5.05 -13.83 -1.01
C ASP A 15 5.53 -12.43 -1.37
N LEU A 16 4.91 -11.41 -0.75
CA LEU A 16 5.25 -10.00 -0.84
C LEU A 16 5.10 -9.35 0.53
N SER A 17 5.93 -8.36 0.81
CA SER A 17 5.76 -7.45 1.95
C SER A 17 4.86 -6.27 1.60
N ALA A 18 4.21 -5.69 2.61
CA ALA A 18 3.42 -4.47 2.47
C ALA A 18 4.30 -3.32 1.96
N LYS A 19 5.57 -3.25 2.41
CA LYS A 19 6.52 -2.24 1.93
C LYS A 19 6.87 -2.39 0.45
N GLU A 20 7.05 -3.62 -0.05
CA GLU A 20 7.24 -3.88 -1.48
C GLU A 20 6.01 -3.46 -2.28
N ILE A 21 4.81 -3.82 -1.81
CA ILE A 21 3.55 -3.43 -2.45
C ILE A 21 3.45 -1.90 -2.51
N ALA A 22 3.62 -1.19 -1.40
CA ALA A 22 3.58 0.27 -1.36
C ALA A 22 4.61 0.89 -2.35
N SER A 23 5.84 0.38 -2.36
CA SER A 23 6.90 0.87 -3.26
C SER A 23 6.58 0.65 -4.74
N MET A 24 5.96 -0.48 -5.10
CA MET A 24 5.51 -0.75 -6.46
C MET A 24 4.49 0.28 -6.95
N TYR A 25 3.53 0.66 -6.10
CA TYR A 25 2.51 1.65 -6.45
C TYR A 25 3.05 3.08 -6.44
N ILE A 26 3.93 3.44 -5.50
CA ILE A 26 4.63 4.73 -5.49
C ILE A 26 5.37 4.93 -6.81
N LYS A 27 6.18 3.95 -7.23
CA LYS A 27 6.91 4.00 -8.49
C LYS A 27 5.97 4.22 -9.69
N ARG A 28 4.83 3.51 -9.72
CA ARG A 28 3.84 3.68 -10.79
C ARG A 28 3.23 5.08 -10.79
N ILE A 29 2.96 5.65 -9.62
CA ILE A 29 2.45 7.04 -9.50
C ILE A 29 3.49 8.02 -10.04
N GLU A 30 4.76 7.87 -9.65
CA GLU A 30 5.85 8.74 -10.14
C GLU A 30 6.02 8.67 -11.66
N GLU A 31 5.88 7.49 -12.26
CA GLU A 31 6.01 7.28 -13.71
C GLU A 31 4.83 7.83 -14.53
N GLN A 32 3.62 7.88 -13.98
CA GLN A 32 2.39 8.08 -14.76
C GLN A 32 1.61 9.35 -14.39
N ASP A 33 1.66 9.77 -13.13
CA ASP A 33 0.77 10.81 -12.62
C ASP A 33 1.11 12.21 -13.13
N GLY A 34 2.31 12.42 -13.67
CA GLY A 34 2.67 13.66 -14.38
C GLY A 34 1.84 13.90 -15.65
N ILE A 35 1.25 12.83 -16.22
CA ILE A 35 0.37 12.91 -17.40
C ILE A 35 -1.10 12.81 -16.98
N ILE A 36 -1.40 11.91 -16.05
CA ILE A 36 -2.79 11.63 -15.63
C ILE A 36 -3.34 12.76 -14.76
N GLY A 37 -2.54 13.31 -13.85
CA GLY A 37 -2.96 14.34 -12.90
C GLY A 37 -4.04 13.86 -11.93
N ALA A 38 -3.90 12.65 -11.39
CA ALA A 38 -4.88 12.03 -10.49
C ALA A 38 -4.65 12.36 -9.00
N TYR A 39 -3.40 12.61 -8.57
CA TYR A 39 -3.08 12.86 -7.16
C TYR A 39 -2.81 14.35 -6.89
N LEU A 40 -3.36 14.86 -5.78
CA LEU A 40 -3.10 16.23 -5.29
C LEU A 40 -1.99 16.24 -4.23
N GLU A 41 -2.12 15.39 -3.23
CA GLU A 41 -1.13 15.20 -2.17
C GLU A 41 -0.51 13.79 -2.25
N LYS A 42 0.80 13.70 -1.99
CA LYS A 42 1.58 12.45 -2.02
C LYS A 42 2.14 12.13 -0.65
N ASN A 43 1.41 11.34 0.13
CA ASN A 43 1.79 10.96 1.49
C ASN A 43 2.68 9.70 1.54
N PHE A 44 3.72 9.64 0.70
CA PHE A 44 4.50 8.42 0.44
C PHE A 44 5.32 7.94 1.64
N GLU A 45 5.91 8.85 2.41
CA GLU A 45 6.72 8.50 3.57
C GLU A 45 5.89 7.81 4.65
N ASN A 46 4.71 8.36 4.98
CA ASN A 46 3.81 7.74 5.94
C ASN A 46 3.26 6.41 5.42
N ALA A 47 2.94 6.30 4.13
CA ALA A 47 2.50 5.05 3.54
C ALA A 47 3.56 3.93 3.67
N LEU A 48 4.86 4.26 3.47
CA LEU A 48 5.95 3.31 3.68
C LEU A 48 6.16 2.95 5.16
N ASN A 49 6.02 3.93 6.06
CA ASN A 49 6.12 3.69 7.50
C ASN A 49 4.99 2.79 8.01
N ASP A 50 3.75 3.00 7.54
CA ASP A 50 2.62 2.17 7.92
C ASP A 50 2.72 0.76 7.33
N ALA A 51 3.17 0.64 6.09
CA ALA A 51 3.48 -0.65 5.47
C ALA A 51 4.51 -1.44 6.28
N GLN A 52 5.58 -0.79 6.75
CA GLN A 52 6.58 -1.44 7.60
C GLN A 52 5.98 -1.97 8.91
N LYS A 53 5.06 -1.23 9.55
CA LYS A 53 4.39 -1.70 10.77
C LYS A 53 3.57 -2.97 10.50
N VAL A 54 2.91 -3.06 9.35
CA VAL A 54 2.17 -4.27 8.94
C VAL A 54 3.13 -5.44 8.75
N ASP A 55 4.25 -5.22 8.06
CA ASP A 55 5.29 -6.24 7.88
C ASP A 55 5.84 -6.77 9.21
N GLU A 56 6.07 -5.87 10.18
CA GLU A 56 6.50 -6.26 11.53
C GLU A 56 5.45 -7.13 12.24
N ARG A 57 4.16 -6.82 12.11
CA ARG A 57 3.07 -7.65 12.67
C ARG A 57 3.01 -9.03 12.01
N ILE A 58 3.10 -9.09 10.68
CA ILE A 58 3.16 -10.36 9.93
C ILE A 58 4.39 -11.19 10.33
N SER A 59 5.53 -10.53 10.57
CA SER A 59 6.76 -11.19 11.01
C SER A 59 6.62 -11.88 12.37
N LYS A 60 5.78 -11.31 13.25
CA LYS A 60 5.43 -11.85 14.58
C LYS A 60 4.37 -12.95 14.53
N GLY A 61 3.83 -13.25 13.35
CA GLY A 61 2.76 -14.23 13.17
C GLY A 61 1.39 -13.72 13.61
N GLU A 62 1.21 -12.39 13.72
CA GLU A 62 -0.10 -11.80 13.98
C GLU A 62 -1.00 -11.88 12.74
N GLU A 63 -2.30 -12.01 12.96
CA GLU A 63 -3.29 -11.88 11.90
C GLU A 63 -3.45 -10.41 11.47
N ILE A 64 -3.58 -10.21 10.15
CA ILE A 64 -3.85 -8.92 9.53
C ILE A 64 -5.31 -8.82 9.10
N LYS A 65 -5.89 -7.62 9.16
CA LYS A 65 -7.28 -7.38 8.72
C LYS A 65 -7.41 -7.41 7.20
N ASP A 66 -8.65 -7.48 6.71
CA ASP A 66 -8.99 -7.67 5.29
C ASP A 66 -8.27 -6.73 4.29
N VAL A 67 -8.03 -5.48 4.67
CA VAL A 67 -7.35 -4.47 3.82
C VAL A 67 -6.08 -3.92 4.44
N GLU A 68 -5.57 -4.55 5.50
CA GLU A 68 -4.34 -4.12 6.14
C GLU A 68 -3.12 -4.41 5.23
N GLY A 69 -2.25 -3.40 5.05
CA GLY A 69 -1.11 -3.48 4.13
C GLY A 69 -1.45 -3.23 2.64
N ILE A 70 -2.71 -2.96 2.31
CA ILE A 70 -3.15 -2.66 0.95
C ILE A 70 -3.10 -1.15 0.68
N PRO A 71 -2.43 -0.67 -0.38
CA PRO A 71 -2.40 0.75 -0.73
C PRO A 71 -3.79 1.29 -1.09
N ALA A 72 -4.08 2.52 -0.67
CA ALA A 72 -5.29 3.24 -1.02
C ALA A 72 -5.00 4.70 -1.37
N ALA A 73 -5.86 5.29 -2.18
CA ALA A 73 -5.88 6.72 -2.46
C ALA A 73 -7.22 7.28 -1.99
N ILE A 74 -7.19 8.43 -1.31
CA ILE A 74 -8.37 9.05 -0.72
C ILE A 74 -8.75 10.28 -1.54
N LYS A 75 -10.04 10.48 -1.77
CA LYS A 75 -10.55 11.67 -2.45
C LYS A 75 -10.38 12.88 -1.53
N ASP A 76 -9.86 13.98 -2.06
CA ASP A 76 -9.48 15.20 -1.31
C ASP A 76 -10.65 15.95 -0.62
N ASN A 77 -11.90 15.49 -0.81
CA ASN A 77 -13.04 15.98 -0.05
C ASN A 77 -13.32 15.15 1.23
N ILE A 78 -12.37 14.33 1.65
CA ILE A 78 -12.40 13.47 2.84
C ILE A 78 -11.20 13.85 3.70
N CYS A 79 -11.42 14.11 4.99
CA CYS A 79 -10.32 14.42 5.91
C CYS A 79 -9.39 13.21 6.08
N THR A 80 -8.09 13.49 6.05
CA THR A 80 -7.00 12.53 6.25
C THR A 80 -6.04 13.01 7.32
#